data_AF-A0AAD7NE92-F1
#
_entry.id   AF-A0AAD7NE92-F1
#
_cell.length_a   1.000
_cell.length_b   1.000
_cell.length_c   1.000
_cell.angle_alpha   90.00
_cell.angle_beta   90.00
_cell.angle_gamma   90.00
#
_symmetry.space_group_name_H-M   'P 1'
#
loop_
_entity.id
_entity.type
_entity.pdbx_description
1 polymer ?
#
loop_
_entity_poly.entity_id
_entity_poly.type
_entity_poly.pdbx_seq_one_letter_code
_entity_poly.pdbx_strand_id
1 'polypeptide(L)'
;ISFRESIRWLPDEASEPTRTIVLTARNGAYLDVRFNIEDGSLDWAFAGYRSSAEPNSTKFTHHIDSRTPNALEVVDAGTNMPLPNGRTLETGEMVNPSTNLMTKYEEIWRDEECKEAVFVTNISGSVWRARAGTWQLALGRTHGHFWAWQAQR
;
A
#
# COMPACT_ATOMS: atom_id res chain seq x y z
N ILE A 1 0.01 10.81 -3.79
CA ILE A 1 0.67 9.67 -4.46
C ILE A 1 1.88 9.37 -3.60
N SER A 2 2.03 8.15 -3.12
CA SER A 2 3.11 7.80 -2.20
C SER A 2 3.95 6.70 -2.82
N PHE A 3 5.27 6.90 -2.83
CA PHE A 3 6.24 5.93 -3.32
C PHE A 3 7.08 5.47 -2.13
N ARG A 4 7.21 4.16 -1.96
CA ARG A 4 8.11 3.64 -0.94
C ARG A 4 9.54 3.72 -1.46
N GLU A 5 10.39 4.46 -0.77
CA GLU A 5 11.81 4.59 -1.08
C GLU A 5 12.63 3.47 -0.44
N SER A 6 12.19 2.96 0.72
CA SER A 6 12.81 1.80 1.37
C SER A 6 11.90 1.14 2.40
N ILE A 7 12.16 -0.12 2.68
CA ILE A 7 11.68 -0.89 3.82
C ILE A 7 12.87 -1.56 4.52
N ARG A 8 12.81 -1.66 5.85
CA ARG A 8 13.63 -2.60 6.63
C ARG A 8 12.80 -3.33 7.67
N TRP A 9 13.17 -4.58 7.90
CA TRP A 9 12.72 -5.38 9.03
C TRP A 9 13.79 -5.27 10.11
N LEU A 10 13.48 -4.71 11.28
CA LEU A 10 14.54 -4.43 12.26
C LEU A 10 15.11 -5.74 12.84
N PRO A 11 16.45 -5.85 12.98
CA PRO A 11 17.48 -4.81 12.83
C PRO A 11 18.17 -4.77 11.45
N ASP A 12 17.62 -5.41 10.42
CA ASP A 12 18.26 -5.52 9.11
C ASP A 12 18.43 -4.16 8.41
N GLU A 13 19.34 -4.13 7.44
CA GLU A 13 19.58 -2.96 6.59
C GLU A 13 18.38 -2.64 5.69
N ALA A 14 18.24 -1.35 5.35
CA ALA A 14 17.18 -0.90 4.44
C ALA A 14 17.42 -1.35 2.99
N SER A 15 16.33 -1.75 2.34
CA SER A 15 16.29 -2.11 0.93
C SER A 15 14.97 -1.67 0.30
N GLU A 16 14.86 -1.69 -1.02
CA GLU A 16 13.56 -1.58 -1.69
C GLU A 16 13.49 -2.62 -2.80
N PRO A 17 12.96 -3.83 -2.53
CA PRO A 17 12.87 -4.88 -3.54
C PRO A 17 11.70 -4.66 -4.51
N THR A 18 10.84 -3.67 -4.27
CA THR A 18 9.59 -3.50 -5.02
C THR A 18 9.41 -2.10 -5.61
N ARG A 19 8.64 -2.02 -6.70
CA ARG A 19 8.02 -0.79 -7.17
C ARG A 19 6.69 -0.63 -6.42
N THR A 20 6.76 -0.10 -5.20
CA THR A 20 5.58 0.15 -4.35
C THR A 20 5.01 1.54 -4.62
N ILE A 21 3.73 1.59 -4.99
CA ILE A 21 2.98 2.83 -5.22
C ILE A 21 1.66 2.75 -4.49
N VAL A 22 1.36 3.80 -3.73
CA VAL A 22 0.07 3.98 -3.07
C VAL A 22 -0.63 5.22 -3.61
N LEU A 23 -1.86 5.03 -4.09
CA LEU A 23 -2.76 6.13 -4.41
C LEU A 23 -3.76 6.29 -3.28
N THR A 24 -3.86 7.50 -2.72
CA THR A 24 -4.75 7.80 -1.60
C THR A 24 -5.62 9.02 -1.91
N ALA A 25 -6.93 8.86 -1.76
CA ALA A 25 -7.92 9.93 -1.89
C ALA A 25 -8.10 10.70 -0.59
N ARG A 26 -8.65 11.92 -0.69
CA ARG A 26 -8.96 12.77 0.50
C ARG A 26 -9.97 12.12 1.46
N ASN A 27 -10.88 11.29 0.96
CA ASN A 27 -11.84 10.56 1.77
C ASN A 27 -11.27 9.26 2.38
N GLY A 28 -9.97 9.01 2.23
CA GLY A 28 -9.30 7.85 2.80
C GLY A 28 -9.31 6.59 1.92
N ALA A 29 -9.99 6.58 0.77
CA ALA A 29 -9.88 5.46 -0.16
C ALA A 29 -8.44 5.31 -0.66
N TYR A 30 -7.91 4.10 -0.71
CA TYR A 30 -6.55 3.86 -1.19
C TYR A 30 -6.42 2.57 -2.02
N LEU A 31 -5.41 2.55 -2.89
CA LEU A 31 -4.88 1.34 -3.53
C LEU A 31 -3.37 1.30 -3.28
N ASP A 32 -2.88 0.20 -2.74
CA ASP A 32 -1.46 -0.15 -2.59
C ASP A 32 -1.15 -1.29 -3.56
N VAL A 33 -0.15 -1.08 -4.42
CA VAL A 33 0.29 -2.08 -5.40
C VAL A 33 1.81 -2.16 -5.41
N ARG A 34 2.33 -3.37 -5.22
CA ARG A 34 3.76 -3.68 -5.09
C ARG A 34 4.17 -4.77 -6.07
N PHE A 35 5.04 -4.42 -7.01
CA PHE A 35 5.66 -5.40 -7.92
C PHE A 35 7.13 -5.56 -7.61
N ASN A 36 7.65 -6.78 -7.60
CA ASN A 36 9.06 -7.05 -7.46
C ASN A 36 9.85 -6.40 -8.61
N ILE A 37 10.96 -5.72 -8.27
CA ILE A 37 11.81 -5.07 -9.27
C ILE A 37 12.54 -6.10 -10.14
N GLU A 38 12.92 -7.24 -9.55
CA GLU A 38 13.73 -8.27 -10.20
C GLU A 38 13.02 -8.91 -11.40
N ASP A 39 11.78 -9.35 -11.22
CA ASP A 39 11.04 -10.17 -12.20
C ASP A 39 9.68 -9.59 -12.61
N GLY A 40 9.25 -8.48 -11.99
CA GLY A 40 7.95 -7.88 -12.25
C GLY A 40 6.75 -8.68 -11.71
N SER A 41 6.99 -9.70 -10.88
CA SER A 41 5.92 -10.45 -10.21
C SER A 41 5.21 -9.61 -9.15
N LEU A 42 3.95 -9.95 -8.87
CA LEU A 42 3.17 -9.27 -7.83
C LEU A 42 3.62 -9.73 -6.44
N ASP A 43 4.09 -8.80 -5.60
CA ASP A 43 4.42 -9.09 -4.20
C ASP A 43 3.17 -8.97 -3.31
N TRP A 44 2.51 -7.81 -3.39
CA TRP A 44 1.30 -7.53 -2.64
C TRP A 44 0.47 -6.46 -3.35
N ALA A 45 -0.84 -6.63 -3.38
CA ALA A 45 -1.74 -5.55 -3.74
C ALA A 45 -3.03 -5.63 -2.93
N PHE A 46 -3.48 -4.49 -2.45
CA PHE A 46 -4.67 -4.37 -1.63
C PHE A 46 -5.29 -2.98 -1.74
N ALA A 47 -6.57 -2.89 -1.42
CA ALA A 47 -7.31 -1.63 -1.45
C ALA A 47 -8.35 -1.59 -0.34
N GLY A 48 -8.72 -0.38 0.04
CA GLY A 48 -9.75 -0.15 1.03
C GLY A 48 -9.79 1.29 1.49
N TYR A 49 -9.98 1.47 2.79
CA TYR A 49 -10.08 2.79 3.40
C TYR A 49 -9.09 2.91 4.56
N ARG A 50 -8.40 4.04 4.61
CA ARG A 50 -7.59 4.43 5.76
C ARG A 50 -8.39 5.33 6.70
N SER A 51 -8.10 5.21 7.99
CA SER A 51 -8.61 6.09 9.04
C SER A 51 -7.49 6.47 9.99
N SER A 52 -7.53 7.68 10.53
CA SER A 52 -6.65 8.08 11.62
C SER A 52 -7.26 7.62 12.94
N ALA A 53 -6.55 6.77 13.69
CA ALA A 53 -6.99 6.29 15.00
C ALA A 53 -6.53 7.20 16.14
N GLU A 54 -5.31 7.74 16.01
CA GLU A 54 -4.64 8.62 16.97
C GLU A 54 -3.80 9.64 16.18
N PRO A 55 -3.28 10.72 16.81
CA PRO A 55 -2.31 11.59 16.16
C PRO A 55 -1.16 10.76 15.59
N ASN A 56 -0.87 10.94 14.29
CA ASN A 56 0.16 10.21 13.54
C ASN A 56 -0.09 8.70 13.32
N SER A 57 -1.13 8.11 13.90
CA SER A 57 -1.49 6.71 13.64
C SER A 57 -2.44 6.60 12.45
N THR A 58 -2.13 5.68 11.54
CA THR A 58 -2.97 5.33 10.41
C THR A 58 -3.32 3.86 10.48
N LYS A 59 -4.62 3.57 10.40
CA LYS A 59 -5.15 2.21 10.25
C LYS A 59 -5.61 2.02 8.82
N PHE A 60 -5.24 0.90 8.20
CA PHE A 60 -5.67 0.51 6.87
C PHE A 60 -6.68 -0.64 6.98
N THR A 61 -7.93 -0.41 6.58
CA THR A 61 -8.95 -1.46 6.54
C THR A 61 -9.01 -2.01 5.12
N HIS A 62 -8.60 -3.27 4.93
CA HIS A 62 -8.55 -3.89 3.61
C HIS A 62 -9.94 -4.38 3.22
N HIS A 63 -10.38 -4.00 2.03
CA HIS A 63 -11.61 -4.52 1.41
C HIS A 63 -11.30 -5.61 0.38
N ILE A 64 -10.07 -5.63 -0.14
CA ILE A 64 -9.54 -6.64 -1.05
C ILE A 64 -8.03 -6.72 -0.84
N ASP A 65 -7.48 -7.94 -0.86
CA ASP A 65 -6.07 -8.22 -0.56
C ASP A 65 -5.58 -9.40 -1.38
N SER A 66 -4.40 -9.33 -2.00
CA SER A 66 -3.86 -10.41 -2.85
C SER A 66 -3.40 -11.64 -2.07
N ARG A 67 -3.04 -11.48 -0.80
CA ARG A 67 -2.49 -12.54 0.07
C ARG A 67 -3.58 -13.31 0.82
N THR A 68 -4.80 -12.77 0.91
CA THR A 68 -5.91 -13.43 1.61
C THR A 68 -7.30 -13.14 0.99
N PRO A 69 -8.24 -14.10 0.99
CA PRO A 69 -9.64 -13.81 0.69
C PRO A 69 -10.34 -13.03 1.82
N ASN A 70 -9.86 -13.14 3.07
CA ASN A 70 -10.46 -12.51 4.25
C ASN A 70 -9.84 -11.14 4.52
N ALA A 71 -9.92 -10.23 3.55
CA ALA A 71 -9.24 -8.93 3.62
C ALA A 71 -9.60 -8.13 4.90
N LEU A 72 -10.87 -8.14 5.32
CA LEU A 72 -11.34 -7.40 6.50
C LEU A 72 -10.73 -7.88 7.83
N GLU A 73 -10.14 -9.07 7.87
CA GLU A 73 -9.49 -9.64 9.06
C GLU A 73 -8.00 -9.24 9.16
N VAL A 74 -7.44 -8.62 8.12
CA VAL A 74 -6.05 -8.14 8.12
C VAL A 74 -5.92 -6.98 9.10
N VAL A 75 -4.96 -7.10 10.03
CA VAL A 75 -4.57 -6.03 10.94
C VAL A 75 -3.41 -5.29 10.31
N ASP A 76 -3.69 -4.08 9.81
CA ASP A 76 -2.70 -3.19 9.22
C ASP A 76 -2.83 -1.79 9.84
N ALA A 77 -1.76 -1.37 10.52
CA ALA A 77 -1.64 -0.04 11.11
C ALA A 77 -0.18 0.35 11.26
N GLY A 78 0.09 1.64 11.04
CA GLY A 78 1.41 2.24 11.16
C GLY A 78 1.37 3.61 11.83
N THR A 79 2.52 4.06 12.31
CA THR A 79 2.74 5.41 12.82
C THR A 79 3.59 6.19 11.82
N ASN A 80 3.06 7.32 11.36
CA ASN A 80 3.68 8.16 10.36
C ASN A 80 4.32 9.40 11.00
N MET A 81 5.62 9.57 10.81
CA MET A 81 6.36 10.73 11.29
C MET A 81 7.02 11.47 10.11
N PRO A 82 6.79 12.78 9.95
CA PRO A 82 7.48 13.55 8.93
C PRO A 82 8.98 13.67 9.26
N LEU A 83 9.82 13.54 8.24
CA LEU A 83 11.27 13.70 8.32
C LEU A 83 11.72 15.06 7.79
N PRO A 84 12.86 15.61 8.26
CA PRO A 84 13.36 16.93 7.83
C PRO A 84 13.62 17.07 6.33
N ASN A 85 13.84 15.95 5.63
CA ASN A 85 14.06 15.90 4.18
C ASN A 85 12.75 15.82 3.37
N GLY A 86 11.59 16.01 4.00
CA GLY A 86 10.27 15.95 3.36
C GLY A 86 9.74 14.55 3.09
N ARG A 87 10.40 13.50 3.60
CA ARG A 87 9.89 12.11 3.57
C ARG A 87 8.99 11.86 4.77
N THR A 88 8.27 10.76 4.73
CA THR A 88 7.54 10.22 5.88
C THR A 88 8.19 8.92 6.32
N LEU A 89 8.55 8.80 7.60
CA LEU A 89 8.90 7.52 8.23
C LEU A 89 7.61 6.88 8.74
N GLU A 90 7.28 5.72 8.20
CA GLU A 90 6.25 4.85 8.76
C GLU A 90 6.91 3.77 9.60
N THR A 91 6.38 3.53 10.80
CA THR A 91 6.80 2.40 11.65
C THR A 91 5.60 1.58 12.08
N GLY A 92 5.80 0.27 12.21
CA GLY A 92 4.77 -0.66 12.63
C GLY A 92 5.31 -2.04 12.94
N GLU A 93 4.41 -3.00 13.12
CA GLU A 93 4.72 -4.41 13.29
C GLU A 93 3.81 -5.24 12.40
N MET A 94 4.40 -6.10 11.58
CA MET A 94 3.65 -7.07 10.77
C MET A 94 4.45 -8.37 10.62
N VAL A 95 3.82 -9.42 10.09
CA VAL A 95 4.52 -10.67 9.80
C VAL A 95 5.53 -10.44 8.68
N ASN A 96 6.83 -10.62 8.98
CA ASN A 96 7.87 -10.61 7.96
C ASN A 96 7.71 -11.84 7.07
N PRO A 97 7.52 -11.71 5.75
CA PRO A 97 7.26 -12.84 4.85
C PRO A 97 8.44 -13.82 4.75
N SER A 98 9.67 -13.37 5.03
CA SER A 98 10.86 -14.22 4.97
C SER A 98 11.04 -15.12 6.19
N THR A 99 10.59 -14.66 7.37
CA THR A 99 10.76 -15.37 8.64
C THR A 99 9.46 -15.92 9.20
N ASN A 100 8.32 -15.44 8.70
CA ASN A 100 6.98 -15.70 9.21
C ASN A 100 6.80 -15.31 10.69
N LEU A 101 7.58 -14.32 11.16
CA LEU A 101 7.52 -13.80 12.53
C LEU A 101 6.98 -12.37 12.55
N MET A 102 6.20 -12.04 13.57
CA MET A 102 5.86 -10.65 13.87
C MET A 102 7.15 -9.86 14.10
N THR A 103 7.39 -8.87 13.25
CA THR A 103 8.64 -8.13 13.20
C THR A 103 8.35 -6.64 13.04
N LYS A 104 9.10 -5.81 13.76
CA LYS A 104 9.06 -4.36 13.58
C LYS A 104 9.59 -3.98 12.21
N TYR A 105 8.91 -3.06 11.54
CA TYR A 105 9.35 -2.53 10.27
C TYR A 105 9.50 -1.01 10.33
N GLU A 106 10.31 -0.51 9.42
CA GLU A 106 10.35 0.90 9.07
C GLU A 106 10.27 1.05 7.56
N GLU A 107 9.40 1.94 7.09
CA GLU A 107 9.26 2.31 5.68
C GLU A 107 9.52 3.80 5.51
N ILE A 108 10.23 4.17 4.45
CA ILE A 108 10.46 5.56 4.06
C ILE A 108 9.61 5.84 2.84
N TRP A 109 8.77 6.86 2.94
CA TRP A 109 7.82 7.25 1.91
C TRP A 109 8.14 8.63 1.35
N ARG A 110 8.02 8.75 0.03
CA ARG A 110 8.04 10.02 -0.70
C ARG A 110 6.65 10.32 -1.22
N ASP A 111 6.09 11.44 -0.79
CA ASP A 111 4.75 11.87 -1.15
C ASP A 111 4.76 12.93 -2.25
N GLU A 112 3.85 12.79 -3.21
CA GLU A 112 3.54 13.79 -4.24
C GLU A 112 2.05 14.11 -4.21
N GLU A 113 1.71 15.40 -4.11
CA GLU A 113 0.34 15.87 -4.24
C GLU A 113 -0.10 15.93 -5.72
N CYS A 114 -1.34 15.52 -5.98
CA CYS A 114 -1.98 15.72 -7.27
C CYS A 114 -3.36 16.38 -7.08
N LYS A 115 -3.73 17.27 -8.01
CA LYS A 115 -5.02 17.97 -7.96
C LYS A 115 -6.19 17.11 -8.44
N GLU A 116 -5.93 16.20 -9.37
CA GLU A 116 -6.94 15.37 -10.02
C GLU A 116 -6.74 13.91 -9.63
N ALA A 117 -7.75 13.34 -8.96
CA ALA A 117 -7.80 11.92 -8.70
C ALA A 117 -9.22 11.38 -8.80
N VAL A 118 -9.33 10.16 -9.33
CA VAL A 118 -10.59 9.41 -9.44
C VAL A 118 -10.35 8.01 -8.89
N PHE A 119 -11.20 7.59 -7.97
CA PHE A 119 -11.18 6.27 -7.36
C PHE A 119 -12.55 5.64 -7.61
N VAL A 120 -12.56 4.42 -8.13
CA VAL A 120 -13.78 3.67 -8.42
C VAL A 120 -13.63 2.23 -7.96
N THR A 121 -14.72 1.69 -7.41
CA THR A 121 -14.85 0.27 -7.12
C THR A 121 -16.20 -0.22 -7.65
N ASN A 122 -16.29 -1.49 -8.03
CA ASN A 122 -17.57 -2.07 -8.41
C ASN A 122 -18.45 -2.34 -7.16
N ILE A 123 -19.74 -2.59 -7.37
CA ILE A 123 -20.71 -2.76 -6.27
C ILE A 123 -20.29 -3.86 -5.29
N SER A 124 -19.70 -4.96 -5.79
CA SER A 124 -19.23 -6.06 -4.94
C SER A 124 -17.89 -5.80 -4.26
N GLY A 125 -17.21 -4.68 -4.54
CA GLY A 125 -15.89 -4.37 -3.99
C GLY A 125 -14.76 -5.28 -4.48
N SER A 126 -14.99 -6.09 -5.52
CA SER A 126 -14.03 -7.07 -6.03
C SER A 126 -13.06 -6.52 -7.06
N VAL A 127 -13.27 -5.28 -7.53
CA VAL A 127 -12.40 -4.58 -8.48
C VAL A 127 -12.28 -3.13 -8.08
N TRP A 128 -11.05 -2.66 -7.90
CA TRP A 128 -10.72 -1.28 -7.54
C TRP A 128 -9.81 -0.67 -8.60
N ARG A 129 -10.06 0.59 -8.95
CA ARG A 129 -9.23 1.36 -9.88
C ARG A 129 -9.06 2.77 -9.35
N ALA A 130 -7.86 3.30 -9.53
CA ALA A 130 -7.55 4.68 -9.20
C ALA A 130 -6.69 5.31 -10.26
N ARG A 131 -6.94 6.59 -10.51
CA ARG A 131 -6.04 7.48 -11.24
C ARG A 131 -5.75 8.68 -10.37
N ALA A 132 -4.49 9.07 -10.29
CA ALA A 132 -4.01 10.24 -9.58
C ALA A 132 -2.90 10.89 -10.40
N GLY A 133 -3.16 12.08 -10.97
CA GLY A 133 -2.26 12.68 -11.95
C GLY A 133 -2.01 11.78 -13.17
N THR A 134 -0.74 11.43 -13.42
CA THR A 134 -0.31 10.53 -14.49
C THR A 134 -0.30 9.05 -14.09
N TRP A 135 -0.45 8.75 -12.79
CA TRP A 135 -0.43 7.39 -12.28
C TRP A 135 -1.80 6.75 -12.28
N GLN A 136 -1.83 5.47 -12.60
CA GLN A 136 -3.02 4.63 -12.60
C GLN A 136 -2.69 3.31 -11.92
N LEU A 137 -3.51 2.91 -10.96
CA LEU A 137 -3.46 1.61 -10.30
C LEU A 137 -4.81 0.91 -10.46
N ALA A 138 -4.78 -0.41 -10.58
CA ALA A 138 -5.98 -1.21 -10.38
C ALA A 138 -5.62 -2.59 -9.87
N LEU A 139 -6.59 -3.18 -9.18
CA LEU A 139 -6.52 -4.53 -8.67
C LEU A 139 -7.91 -5.14 -8.61
N GLY A 140 -7.98 -6.46 -8.61
CA GLY A 140 -9.23 -7.16 -8.50
C GLY A 140 -9.09 -8.66 -8.35
N ARG A 141 -10.21 -9.30 -8.02
CA ARG A 141 -10.32 -10.75 -7.97
C ARG A 141 -11.46 -11.19 -8.87
N THR A 142 -11.13 -11.97 -9.89
CA THR A 142 -12.07 -12.48 -10.89
C THR A 142 -11.88 -13.99 -11.04
N HIS A 143 -12.95 -14.76 -10.89
CA HIS A 143 -12.92 -16.23 -10.93
C HIS A 143 -11.89 -16.85 -9.97
N GLY A 144 -11.73 -16.28 -8.77
CA GLY A 144 -10.76 -16.73 -7.77
C GLY A 144 -9.31 -16.26 -8.00
N HIS A 145 -8.99 -15.76 -9.19
CA HIS A 145 -7.65 -15.24 -9.50
C HIS A 145 -7.54 -13.76 -9.16
N PHE A 146 -6.50 -13.41 -8.40
CA PHE A 146 -6.15 -12.03 -8.13
C PHE A 146 -5.30 -11.47 -9.28
N TRP A 147 -5.57 -10.23 -9.66
CA TRP A 147 -4.77 -9.48 -10.62
C TRP A 147 -4.56 -8.06 -10.11
N ALA A 148 -3.45 -7.44 -10.51
CA ALA A 148 -3.17 -6.04 -10.28
C ALA A 148 -2.36 -5.47 -11.46
N TRP A 149 -2.35 -4.15 -11.62
CA TRP A 149 -1.45 -3.47 -12.52
C TRP A 149 -1.17 -2.04 -12.05
N GLN A 150 -0.02 -1.53 -12.49
CA GLN A 150 0.42 -0.15 -12.32
C GLN A 150 0.79 0.43 -13.69
N ALA A 151 0.45 1.68 -13.94
CA ALA A 151 0.87 2.39 -15.15
C ALA A 151 1.11 3.87 -14.88
N GLN A 152 2.03 4.45 -15.63
CA GLN A 152 2.28 5.89 -15.71
C GLN A 152 2.04 6.33 -17.15
N ARG A 153 1.21 7.35 -17.33
CA ARG A 153 0.97 7.97 -18.64
C ARG A 153 2.11 8.90 -19.04
#